data_AF-A0A6A5AJR5-F1
#
_entry.id   AF-A0A6A5AJR5-F1
#
_cell.length_a   1.000
_cell.length_b   1.000
_cell.length_c   1.000
_cell.angle_alpha   90.00
_cell.angle_beta   90.00
_cell.angle_gamma   90.00
#
_symmetry.space_group_name_H-M   'P 1'
#
loop_
_entity.id
_entity.type
_entity.pdbx_description
1 polymer ?
#
loop_
_entity_poly.entity_id
_entity_poly.type
_entity_poly.pdbx_seq_one_letter_code
_entity_poly.pdbx_strand_id
1 'polypeptide(L)'
;MVAFANGKVGHNVEHSWADAPVMAHLWEEVSFREMLDEPYDVDGRCKKPASFKSLLPRCEQLQWNWTPELHDAVTACMATAAAAIANFDLRVLNHREYGKAAITKTCKMSPDAFLQLALQYAYYKNTNGTFTQTYEASMTRLYKHGRTETVRPVTDESKAFVLAMADPIVSNAARRQLGWAAGEAHQDLYRNAMSGLGVDRHLFTLYCVSVGMGIESPFLKEALSRPWRLSTSQQPQAQTDLVSI
;
A
#
# COMPACT_ATOMS: atom_id res chain seq x y z
N MET A 1 1.75 17.82 -1.58
CA MET A 1 1.00 17.78 -2.85
C MET A 1 1.92 18.23 -3.97
N VAL A 2 1.82 17.60 -5.14
CA VAL A 2 2.55 17.97 -6.36
C VAL A 2 1.51 18.23 -7.44
N ALA A 3 1.60 19.39 -8.09
CA ALA A 3 0.76 19.76 -9.23
C ALA A 3 1.67 20.13 -10.40
N PHE A 4 1.60 19.35 -11.47
CA PHE A 4 2.36 19.60 -12.69
C PHE A 4 1.59 20.52 -13.63
N ALA A 5 2.32 21.30 -14.43
CA ALA A 5 1.72 22.21 -15.41
C ALA A 5 0.83 21.51 -16.47
N ASN A 6 1.00 20.20 -16.66
CA ASN A 6 0.16 19.39 -17.54
C ASN A 6 -1.13 18.86 -16.86
N GLY A 7 -1.48 19.37 -15.69
CA GLY A 7 -2.69 19.00 -14.95
C GLY A 7 -2.58 17.69 -14.16
N LYS A 8 -1.44 16.99 -14.19
CA LYS A 8 -1.23 15.83 -13.32
C LYS A 8 -1.03 16.29 -11.88
N VAL A 9 -1.80 15.73 -10.98
CA VAL A 9 -1.74 16.03 -9.55
C VAL A 9 -1.55 14.76 -8.73
N GLY A 10 -0.89 14.88 -7.58
CA GLY A 10 -0.70 13.77 -6.65
C GLY A 10 -0.03 14.19 -5.35
N HIS A 11 0.40 13.23 -4.56
CA HIS A 11 1.10 13.46 -3.30
C HIS A 11 2.18 12.42 -3.06
N ASN A 12 3.27 12.85 -2.44
CA ASN A 12 4.29 12.00 -1.84
C ASN A 12 4.31 12.31 -0.34
N VAL A 13 4.34 11.28 0.50
CA VAL A 13 4.06 11.39 1.93
C VAL A 13 5.14 10.65 2.70
N GLU A 14 5.69 11.33 3.71
CA GLU A 14 6.56 10.69 4.70
C GLU A 14 5.72 9.73 5.54
N HIS A 15 6.11 8.45 5.59
CA HIS A 15 5.24 7.34 6.00
C HIS A 15 5.27 7.06 7.52
N SER A 16 6.18 7.68 8.27
CA SER A 16 6.38 7.40 9.70
C SER A 16 5.14 7.72 10.55
N TRP A 17 4.38 8.76 10.20
CA TRP A 17 3.27 9.24 11.02
C TRP A 17 1.89 8.67 10.64
N ALA A 18 1.71 8.18 9.42
CA ALA A 18 0.41 7.67 8.95
C ALA A 18 0.54 6.56 7.90
N ASP A 19 -0.53 5.77 7.76
CA ASP A 19 -0.70 4.80 6.68
C ASP A 19 -1.60 5.34 5.57
N ALA A 20 -1.54 4.68 4.40
CA ALA A 20 -2.19 5.13 3.17
C ALA A 20 -3.69 5.52 3.29
N PRO A 21 -4.54 4.83 4.08
CA PRO A 21 -5.95 5.23 4.23
C PRO A 21 -6.16 6.63 4.79
N VAL A 22 -5.26 7.13 5.63
CA VAL A 22 -5.34 8.50 6.17
C VAL A 22 -5.15 9.51 5.04
N MET A 23 -4.18 9.25 4.16
CA MET A 23 -3.90 10.13 3.02
C MET A 23 -4.95 10.02 1.93
N ALA A 24 -5.50 8.83 1.71
CA ALA A 24 -6.61 8.63 0.78
C ALA A 24 -7.88 9.35 1.26
N HIS A 25 -8.19 9.31 2.56
CA HIS A 25 -9.28 10.10 3.15
C HIS A 25 -9.08 11.60 2.91
N LEU A 26 -7.90 12.15 3.22
CA LEU A 26 -7.59 13.55 2.94
C LEU A 26 -7.72 13.90 1.46
N TRP A 27 -7.20 13.04 0.58
CA TRP A 27 -7.24 13.25 -0.86
C TRP A 27 -8.68 13.28 -1.39
N GLU A 28 -9.51 12.33 -0.98
CA GLU A 28 -10.92 12.28 -1.33
C GLU A 28 -11.69 13.46 -0.75
N GLU A 29 -11.43 13.84 0.50
CA GLU A 29 -12.08 15.00 1.14
C GLU A 29 -11.83 16.28 0.35
N VAL A 30 -10.57 16.55 -0.01
CA VAL A 30 -10.21 17.75 -0.78
C VAL A 30 -10.79 17.68 -2.20
N SER A 31 -10.61 16.56 -2.89
CA SER A 31 -11.01 16.42 -4.30
C SER A 31 -12.53 16.47 -4.46
N PHE A 32 -13.28 15.79 -3.59
CA PHE A 32 -14.75 15.76 -3.68
C PHE A 32 -15.37 17.07 -3.22
N ARG A 33 -14.83 17.75 -2.20
CA ARG A 33 -15.30 19.10 -1.86
C ARG A 33 -15.08 20.09 -2.99
N GLU A 34 -13.93 20.05 -3.66
CA GLU A 34 -13.69 20.90 -4.83
C GLU A 34 -14.73 20.63 -5.94
N MET A 35 -15.08 19.37 -6.17
CA MET A 35 -16.12 19.00 -7.14
C MET A 35 -17.52 19.43 -6.70
N LEU A 36 -17.88 19.26 -5.43
CA LEU A 36 -19.23 19.49 -4.91
C LEU A 36 -19.51 20.97 -4.62
N ASP A 37 -18.55 21.69 -4.07
CA ASP A 37 -18.68 23.11 -3.73
C ASP A 37 -18.47 24.01 -4.96
N GLU A 38 -17.91 23.46 -6.03
CA GLU A 38 -17.52 24.16 -7.26
C GLU A 38 -16.89 25.53 -6.98
N PRO A 39 -15.77 25.63 -6.23
CA PRO A 39 -15.29 26.91 -5.73
C PRO A 39 -14.64 27.77 -6.82
N TYR A 40 -14.59 27.33 -8.08
CA TYR A 40 -13.94 28.02 -9.19
C TYR A 40 -14.91 28.38 -10.32
N ASP A 41 -14.71 29.54 -10.96
CA ASP A 41 -15.44 29.96 -12.15
C ASP A 41 -14.93 29.28 -13.44
N VAL A 42 -15.52 29.59 -14.59
CA VAL A 42 -15.18 28.99 -15.90
C VAL A 42 -13.75 29.27 -16.35
N ASP A 43 -13.10 30.29 -15.78
CA ASP A 43 -11.70 30.64 -16.04
C ASP A 43 -10.75 30.06 -14.98
N GLY A 44 -11.27 29.25 -14.04
CA GLY A 44 -10.50 28.63 -12.96
C GLY A 44 -10.17 29.56 -11.79
N ARG A 45 -10.84 30.71 -11.64
CA ARG A 45 -10.62 31.64 -10.51
C ARG A 45 -11.55 31.30 -9.36
N CYS A 46 -11.07 31.43 -8.12
CA CYS A 46 -11.92 31.22 -6.94
C CYS A 46 -13.16 32.14 -6.99
N LYS A 47 -14.36 31.57 -6.91
CA LYS A 47 -15.63 32.27 -6.68
C LYS A 47 -15.55 32.93 -5.30
N LYS A 48 -15.34 34.25 -5.27
CA LYS A 48 -15.27 35.05 -4.05
C LYS A 48 -16.15 36.29 -4.16
N PRO A 49 -16.69 36.82 -3.06
CA PRO A 49 -17.38 38.10 -3.08
C PRO A 49 -16.46 39.19 -3.67
N ALA A 50 -17.00 40.09 -4.49
CA ALA A 50 -16.22 41.18 -5.10
C ALA A 50 -15.54 42.09 -4.05
N SER A 51 -16.09 42.16 -2.84
CA SER A 51 -15.57 42.89 -1.69
C SER A 51 -14.44 42.17 -0.94
N PHE A 52 -14.12 40.91 -1.29
CA PHE A 52 -13.11 40.13 -0.58
C PHE A 52 -11.71 40.72 -0.80
N LYS A 53 -11.16 41.29 0.27
CA LYS A 53 -9.74 41.65 0.38
C LYS A 53 -9.06 40.60 1.25
N SER A 54 -8.04 39.93 0.71
CA SER A 54 -7.21 39.03 1.52
C SER A 54 -6.55 39.83 2.63
N LEU A 55 -6.71 39.36 3.86
CA LEU A 55 -6.00 39.87 5.03
C LEU A 55 -4.66 39.13 5.27
N LEU A 56 -4.39 38.09 4.47
CA LEU A 56 -3.15 37.33 4.58
C LEU A 56 -1.97 38.17 4.09
N PRO A 57 -0.79 38.05 4.73
CA PRO A 57 0.42 38.69 4.27
C PRO A 57 0.81 38.16 2.88
N ARG A 58 1.67 38.90 2.19
CA ARG A 58 2.26 38.40 0.94
C ARG A 58 3.10 37.16 1.23
N CYS A 59 3.10 36.20 0.32
CA CYS A 59 3.99 35.06 0.39
C CYS A 59 5.44 35.55 0.40
N GLU A 60 6.21 35.07 1.38
CA GLU A 60 7.62 35.40 1.52
C GLU A 60 8.47 34.29 0.92
N GLN A 61 9.45 34.67 0.11
CA GLN A 61 10.41 33.72 -0.44
C GLN A 61 11.41 33.32 0.66
N LEU A 62 11.46 32.04 0.99
CA LEU A 62 12.49 31.50 1.89
C LEU A 62 13.86 31.61 1.22
N GLN A 63 14.79 32.31 1.87
CA GLN A 63 16.16 32.51 1.41
C GLN A 63 17.12 31.60 2.19
N TRP A 64 18.10 31.04 1.49
CA TRP A 64 19.12 30.18 2.08
C TRP A 64 20.50 30.79 1.78
N ASN A 65 21.40 30.80 2.78
CA ASN A 65 22.79 31.15 2.53
C ASN A 65 23.49 29.98 1.82
N TRP A 66 23.92 30.20 0.58
CA TRP A 66 24.51 29.16 -0.24
C TRP A 66 26.02 29.04 -0.02
N THR A 67 26.41 28.28 1.01
CA THR A 67 27.82 28.06 1.33
C THR A 67 28.44 26.96 0.44
N PRO A 68 29.77 26.89 0.33
CA PRO A 68 30.44 25.77 -0.34
C PRO A 68 30.05 24.40 0.22
N GLU A 69 29.91 24.28 1.55
CA GLU A 69 29.53 23.02 2.21
C GLU A 69 28.09 22.59 1.84
N LEU A 70 27.17 23.56 1.75
CA LEU A 70 25.80 23.29 1.29
C LEU A 70 25.80 22.88 -0.20
N HIS A 71 26.61 23.53 -1.02
CA HIS A 71 26.76 23.17 -2.43
C HIS A 71 27.23 21.73 -2.60
N ASP A 72 28.26 21.33 -1.85
CA ASP A 72 28.80 19.97 -1.89
C ASP A 72 27.77 18.94 -1.39
N ALA A 73 27.06 19.24 -0.30
CA ALA A 73 26.01 18.38 0.23
C ALA A 73 24.85 18.20 -0.77
N VAL A 74 24.39 19.27 -1.42
CA VAL A 74 23.33 19.20 -2.44
C VAL A 74 23.81 18.39 -3.63
N THR A 75 25.04 18.61 -4.10
CA THR A 75 25.61 17.88 -5.24
C THR A 75 25.70 16.37 -4.95
N ALA A 76 26.14 15.99 -3.75
CA ALA A 76 26.18 14.59 -3.32
C ALA A 76 24.77 13.97 -3.23
N CYS A 77 23.80 14.70 -2.68
CA CYS A 77 22.39 14.28 -2.62
C CYS A 77 21.78 14.10 -4.01
N MET A 78 22.09 14.99 -4.96
CA MET A 78 21.63 14.89 -6.34
C MET A 78 22.19 13.66 -7.04
N ALA A 79 23.49 13.36 -6.85
CA ALA A 79 24.10 12.14 -7.39
C ALA A 79 23.45 10.87 -6.80
N THR A 80 23.20 10.87 -5.49
CA THR A 80 22.52 9.77 -4.79
C THR A 80 21.09 9.57 -5.31
N ALA A 81 20.33 10.66 -5.48
CA ALA A 81 18.97 10.61 -6.01
C ALA A 81 18.94 10.12 -7.46
N ALA A 82 19.86 10.58 -8.31
CA ALA A 82 19.97 10.14 -9.70
C ALA A 82 20.25 8.64 -9.79
N ALA A 83 21.16 8.11 -8.95
CA ALA A 83 21.45 6.69 -8.89
C ALA A 83 20.23 5.87 -8.40
N ALA A 84 19.51 6.36 -7.38
CA ALA A 84 18.30 5.71 -6.88
C ALA A 84 17.18 5.67 -7.94
N ILE A 85 16.98 6.77 -8.67
CA ILE A 85 16.01 6.86 -9.77
C ILE A 85 16.39 5.90 -10.90
N ALA A 86 17.66 5.82 -11.27
CA ALA A 86 18.14 4.92 -12.32
C ALA A 86 17.97 3.44 -11.96
N ASN A 87 17.96 3.10 -10.67
CA ASN A 87 17.77 1.74 -10.15
C ASN A 87 16.31 1.41 -9.79
N PHE A 88 15.35 2.27 -10.18
CA PHE A 88 13.94 2.07 -9.88
C PHE A 88 13.15 1.78 -11.16
N ASP A 89 12.40 0.67 -11.15
CA ASP A 89 11.47 0.30 -12.22
C ASP A 89 10.02 0.40 -11.72
N LEU A 90 9.17 1.07 -12.50
CA LEU A 90 7.76 1.27 -12.18
C LEU A 90 6.89 0.92 -13.38
N ARG A 91 5.96 0.00 -13.15
CA ARG A 91 4.89 -0.31 -14.09
C ARG A 91 3.54 -0.03 -13.46
N VAL A 92 2.79 0.91 -14.03
CA VAL A 92 1.41 1.19 -13.65
C VAL A 92 0.47 0.44 -14.59
N LEU A 93 -0.34 -0.47 -14.04
CA LEU A 93 -1.30 -1.25 -14.79
C LEU A 93 -2.72 -0.79 -14.46
N ASN A 94 -3.46 -0.35 -15.48
CA ASN A 94 -4.88 -0.03 -15.34
C ASN A 94 -5.72 -1.20 -15.88
N HIS A 95 -6.10 -2.10 -14.98
CA HIS A 95 -6.93 -3.25 -15.32
C HIS A 95 -8.42 -2.84 -15.42
N ARG A 96 -9.03 -3.04 -16.59
CA ARG A 96 -10.41 -2.61 -16.88
C ARG A 96 -11.35 -3.75 -17.28
N GLU A 97 -10.86 -4.99 -17.37
CA GLU A 97 -11.66 -6.11 -17.88
C GLU A 97 -12.70 -6.57 -16.85
N TYR A 98 -12.36 -6.52 -15.58
CA TYR A 98 -13.26 -6.82 -14.47
C TYR A 98 -12.86 -6.08 -13.20
N GLY A 99 -13.69 -6.16 -12.16
CA GLY A 99 -13.43 -5.56 -10.86
C GLY A 99 -14.11 -6.31 -9.71
N LYS A 100 -14.18 -5.67 -8.55
CA LYS A 100 -14.72 -6.23 -7.30
C LYS A 100 -16.08 -6.93 -7.48
N ALA A 101 -17.00 -6.30 -8.22
CA ALA A 101 -18.35 -6.86 -8.42
C ALA A 101 -18.32 -8.20 -9.16
N ALA A 102 -17.54 -8.31 -10.23
CA ALA A 102 -17.41 -9.54 -11.01
C ALA A 102 -16.70 -10.65 -10.21
N ILE A 103 -15.61 -10.31 -9.50
CA ILE A 103 -14.90 -11.27 -8.65
C ILE A 103 -15.84 -11.81 -7.56
N THR A 104 -16.54 -10.92 -6.85
CA THR A 104 -17.46 -11.33 -5.78
C THR A 104 -18.61 -12.17 -6.31
N LYS A 105 -19.21 -11.78 -7.44
CA LYS A 105 -20.39 -12.45 -8.01
C LYS A 105 -20.06 -13.82 -8.58
N THR A 106 -18.97 -13.92 -9.34
CA THR A 106 -18.60 -15.12 -10.13
C THR A 106 -17.69 -16.05 -9.35
N CYS A 107 -16.65 -15.51 -8.71
CA CYS A 107 -15.66 -16.31 -7.99
C CYS A 107 -16.08 -16.58 -6.54
N LYS A 108 -17.08 -15.88 -5.99
CA LYS A 108 -17.53 -16.02 -4.59
C LYS A 108 -16.40 -15.88 -3.57
N MET A 109 -15.49 -14.94 -3.83
CA MET A 109 -14.26 -14.74 -3.07
C MET A 109 -14.05 -13.24 -2.81
N SER A 110 -13.39 -12.90 -1.70
CA SER A 110 -12.89 -11.53 -1.48
C SER A 110 -12.00 -11.08 -2.66
N PRO A 111 -12.21 -9.87 -3.21
CA PRO A 111 -11.33 -9.32 -4.25
C PRO A 111 -9.88 -9.23 -3.81
N ASP A 112 -9.64 -8.98 -2.53
CA ASP A 112 -8.29 -8.87 -1.97
C ASP A 112 -7.58 -10.23 -1.98
N ALA A 113 -8.25 -11.26 -1.46
CA ALA A 113 -7.78 -12.64 -1.52
C ALA A 113 -7.52 -13.09 -2.96
N PHE A 114 -8.43 -12.77 -3.88
CA PHE A 114 -8.28 -13.10 -5.30
C PHE A 114 -7.00 -12.49 -5.88
N LEU A 115 -6.73 -11.20 -5.62
CA LEU A 115 -5.53 -10.52 -6.10
C LEU A 115 -4.27 -11.08 -5.44
N GLN A 116 -4.28 -11.38 -4.15
CA GLN A 116 -3.14 -12.00 -3.47
C GLN A 116 -2.81 -13.38 -4.06
N LEU A 117 -3.81 -14.23 -4.32
CA LEU A 117 -3.61 -15.52 -4.99
C LEU A 117 -3.11 -15.36 -6.43
N ALA A 118 -3.60 -14.36 -7.17
CA ALA A 118 -3.11 -14.04 -8.51
C ALA A 118 -1.64 -13.60 -8.49
N LEU A 119 -1.24 -12.76 -7.51
CA LEU A 119 0.15 -12.33 -7.32
C LEU A 119 1.07 -13.51 -6.97
N GLN A 120 0.63 -14.41 -6.09
CA GLN A 120 1.35 -15.64 -5.75
C GLN A 120 1.58 -16.51 -7.00
N TYR A 121 0.54 -16.74 -7.80
CA TYR A 121 0.66 -17.53 -9.03
C TYR A 121 1.57 -16.84 -10.06
N ALA A 122 1.42 -15.53 -10.26
CA ALA A 122 2.26 -14.75 -11.16
C ALA A 122 3.74 -14.83 -10.75
N TYR A 123 4.04 -14.70 -9.46
CA TYR A 123 5.40 -14.85 -8.94
C TYR A 123 5.96 -16.24 -9.17
N TYR A 124 5.17 -17.28 -8.86
CA TYR A 124 5.58 -18.67 -9.08
C TYR A 124 5.93 -18.93 -10.55
N LYS A 125 5.12 -18.44 -11.51
CA LYS A 125 5.44 -18.54 -12.93
C LYS A 125 6.68 -17.76 -13.31
N ASN A 126 6.79 -16.50 -12.87
CA ASN A 126 7.89 -15.61 -13.25
C ASN A 126 9.25 -16.10 -12.72
N THR A 127 9.25 -16.86 -11.62
CA THR A 127 10.46 -17.39 -10.99
C THR A 127 10.72 -18.86 -11.32
N ASN A 128 9.98 -19.44 -12.28
CA ASN A 128 10.10 -20.85 -12.65
C ASN A 128 9.92 -21.82 -11.47
N GLY A 129 8.93 -21.54 -10.61
CA GLY A 129 8.44 -22.48 -9.61
C GLY A 129 8.87 -22.21 -8.17
N THR A 130 9.27 -20.97 -7.85
CA THR A 130 9.62 -20.62 -6.46
C THR A 130 8.50 -19.92 -5.72
N PHE A 131 8.42 -20.16 -4.42
CA PHE A 131 7.61 -19.38 -3.50
C PHE A 131 8.52 -18.44 -2.72
N THR A 132 8.02 -17.24 -2.42
CA THR A 132 8.72 -16.29 -1.57
C THR A 132 7.82 -15.87 -0.42
N GLN A 133 8.44 -15.45 0.67
CA GLN A 133 7.74 -14.74 1.73
C GLN A 133 7.12 -13.45 1.16
N THR A 134 5.83 -13.26 1.45
CA THR A 134 5.04 -12.12 0.98
C THR A 134 4.45 -11.38 2.17
N TYR A 135 4.67 -10.07 2.20
CA TYR A 135 4.07 -9.15 3.16
C TYR A 135 2.79 -8.55 2.57
N GLU A 136 1.73 -8.52 3.36
CA GLU A 136 0.56 -7.69 3.09
C GLU A 136 0.22 -6.86 4.33
N ALA A 137 0.01 -5.56 4.15
CA ALA A 137 -0.39 -4.68 5.23
C ALA A 137 -1.88 -4.88 5.60
N SER A 138 -2.16 -5.12 6.88
CA SER A 138 -3.51 -5.08 7.44
C SER A 138 -3.59 -4.01 8.53
N MET A 139 -4.65 -3.21 8.50
CA MET A 139 -4.82 -2.09 9.43
C MET A 139 -5.32 -2.60 10.78
N THR A 140 -4.72 -2.13 11.88
CA THR A 140 -5.16 -2.45 13.25
C THR A 140 -5.92 -1.30 13.90
N ARG A 141 -6.61 -0.47 13.09
CA ARG A 141 -7.34 0.75 13.52
C ARG A 141 -8.50 0.48 14.50
N LEU A 142 -8.86 -0.79 14.75
CA LEU A 142 -9.75 -1.19 15.85
C LEU A 142 -9.15 -0.91 17.23
N TYR A 143 -7.82 -0.79 17.31
CA TYR A 143 -7.07 -0.53 18.52
C TYR A 143 -6.60 0.92 18.60
N LYS A 144 -6.51 1.46 19.81
CA LYS A 144 -5.97 2.79 20.07
C LYS A 144 -4.53 2.87 19.56
N HIS A 145 -4.24 3.86 18.72
CA HIS A 145 -2.95 4.04 18.03
C HIS A 145 -2.54 2.88 17.11
N GLY A 146 -3.47 2.01 16.73
CA GLY A 146 -3.22 0.94 15.79
C GLY A 146 -2.74 1.47 14.44
N ARG A 147 -1.62 0.92 13.96
CA ARG A 147 -1.06 1.15 12.62
C ARG A 147 -1.35 -0.08 11.75
N THR A 148 -0.37 -0.96 11.62
CA THR A 148 -0.47 -2.16 10.79
C THR A 148 -0.01 -3.41 11.51
N GLU A 149 -0.61 -4.54 11.13
CA GLU A 149 -0.11 -5.90 11.31
C GLU A 149 0.16 -6.51 9.91
N THR A 150 0.89 -7.61 9.86
CA THR A 150 1.21 -8.35 8.63
C THR A 150 0.26 -9.51 8.42
N VAL A 151 -0.35 -9.54 7.24
CA VAL A 151 -0.91 -10.77 6.67
C VAL A 151 0.21 -11.46 5.89
N ARG A 152 0.30 -12.79 6.02
CA ARG A 152 1.26 -13.64 5.30
C ARG A 152 0.50 -14.48 4.27
N PRO A 153 0.33 -14.03 3.02
CA PRO A 153 -0.55 -14.68 2.04
C PRO A 153 -0.05 -16.04 1.52
N VAL A 154 1.18 -16.43 1.88
CA VAL A 154 1.80 -17.70 1.50
C VAL A 154 1.46 -18.73 2.57
N THR A 155 0.39 -19.48 2.34
CA THR A 155 -0.09 -20.55 3.22
C THR A 155 0.01 -21.89 2.48
N ASP A 156 -0.25 -22.99 3.18
CA ASP A 156 -0.31 -24.30 2.53
C ASP A 156 -1.45 -24.38 1.51
N GLU A 157 -2.58 -23.72 1.79
CA GLU A 157 -3.72 -23.62 0.87
C GLU A 157 -3.38 -22.80 -0.38
N SER A 158 -2.75 -21.62 -0.22
CA SER A 158 -2.36 -20.81 -1.37
C SER A 158 -1.28 -21.49 -2.20
N LYS A 159 -0.34 -22.20 -1.56
CA LYS A 159 0.63 -23.06 -2.25
C LYS A 159 -0.06 -24.18 -3.03
N ALA A 160 -1.01 -24.90 -2.43
CA ALA A 160 -1.74 -25.98 -3.11
C ALA A 160 -2.51 -25.45 -4.34
N PHE A 161 -3.17 -24.29 -4.21
CA PHE A 161 -3.83 -23.63 -5.33
C PHE A 161 -2.84 -23.26 -6.46
N VAL A 162 -1.71 -22.63 -6.12
CA VAL A 162 -0.69 -22.21 -7.10
C VAL A 162 -0.12 -23.41 -7.86
N LEU A 163 0.21 -24.50 -7.15
CA LEU A 163 0.71 -25.73 -7.77
C LEU A 163 -0.35 -26.34 -8.71
N ALA A 164 -1.61 -26.40 -8.30
CA ALA A 164 -2.70 -26.90 -9.14
C ALA A 164 -2.97 -26.02 -10.37
N MET A 165 -2.77 -24.70 -10.26
CA MET A 165 -2.87 -23.77 -11.39
C MET A 165 -1.74 -23.94 -12.41
N ALA A 166 -0.55 -24.36 -11.95
CA ALA A 166 0.62 -24.59 -12.80
C ALA A 166 0.63 -25.97 -13.47
N ASP A 167 -0.07 -26.96 -12.90
CA ASP A 167 -0.12 -28.33 -13.41
C ASP A 167 -1.20 -28.47 -14.52
N PRO A 168 -0.84 -28.82 -15.77
CA PRO A 168 -1.79 -28.96 -16.88
C PRO A 168 -2.77 -30.13 -16.71
N ILE A 169 -2.48 -31.10 -15.85
CA ILE A 169 -3.28 -32.31 -15.64
C ILE A 169 -4.45 -32.03 -14.67
N VAL A 170 -4.30 -31.06 -13.76
CA VAL A 170 -5.33 -30.76 -12.77
C VAL A 170 -6.55 -30.10 -13.42
N SER A 171 -7.73 -30.64 -13.15
CA SER A 171 -8.99 -30.13 -13.71
C SER A 171 -9.32 -28.72 -13.20
N ASN A 172 -10.07 -27.96 -14.01
CA ASN A 172 -10.57 -26.64 -13.59
C ASN A 172 -11.49 -26.72 -12.36
N ALA A 173 -12.18 -27.83 -12.14
CA ALA A 173 -13.00 -28.01 -10.94
C ALA A 173 -12.14 -28.11 -9.68
N ALA A 174 -11.06 -28.90 -9.71
CA ALA A 174 -10.12 -29.02 -8.61
C ALA A 174 -9.37 -27.70 -8.34
N ARG A 175 -8.92 -27.00 -9.39
CA ARG A 175 -8.31 -25.66 -9.27
C ARG A 175 -9.23 -24.66 -8.56
N ARG A 176 -10.52 -24.65 -8.92
CA ARG A 176 -11.51 -23.77 -8.27
C ARG A 176 -11.70 -24.10 -6.79
N GLN A 177 -11.81 -25.39 -6.45
CA GLN A 177 -11.98 -25.81 -5.06
C GLN A 177 -10.78 -25.40 -4.20
N LEU A 178 -9.56 -25.62 -4.68
CA LEU A 178 -8.33 -25.18 -4.00
C LEU A 178 -8.25 -23.66 -3.91
N GLY A 179 -8.68 -22.95 -4.95
CA GLY A 179 -8.75 -21.49 -4.94
C GLY A 179 -9.69 -20.97 -3.85
N TRP A 180 -10.86 -21.58 -3.66
CA TRP A 180 -11.78 -21.22 -2.58
C TRP A 180 -11.17 -21.45 -1.20
N ALA A 181 -10.58 -22.62 -0.96
CA ALA A 181 -9.91 -22.90 0.31
C ALA A 181 -8.79 -21.88 0.61
N ALA A 182 -7.98 -21.55 -0.39
CA ALA A 182 -6.93 -20.54 -0.26
C ALA A 182 -7.49 -19.13 0.00
N GLY A 183 -8.61 -18.78 -0.65
CA GLY A 183 -9.27 -17.50 -0.45
C GLY A 183 -9.95 -17.35 0.92
N GLU A 184 -10.45 -18.45 1.48
CA GLU A 184 -10.97 -18.50 2.86
C GLU A 184 -9.84 -18.36 3.88
N ALA A 185 -8.76 -19.13 3.71
CA ALA A 185 -7.58 -19.04 4.58
C ALA A 185 -6.99 -17.62 4.61
N HIS A 186 -6.89 -16.96 3.44
CA HIS A 186 -6.46 -15.57 3.36
C HIS A 186 -7.37 -14.62 4.15
N GLN A 187 -8.69 -14.78 4.02
CA GLN A 187 -9.65 -13.95 4.77
C GLN A 187 -9.58 -14.18 6.28
N ASP A 188 -9.37 -15.42 6.73
CA ASP A 188 -9.14 -15.73 8.15
C ASP A 188 -7.89 -15.03 8.66
N LEU A 189 -6.77 -15.10 7.91
CA LEU A 189 -5.54 -14.40 8.27
C LEU A 189 -5.74 -12.89 8.33
N TYR A 190 -6.47 -12.31 7.37
CA TYR A 190 -6.76 -10.88 7.37
C TYR A 190 -7.57 -10.46 8.60
N ARG A 191 -8.63 -11.21 8.94
CA ARG A 191 -9.45 -10.99 10.14
C ARG A 191 -8.64 -11.12 11.42
N ASN A 192 -7.75 -12.09 11.49
CA ASN A 192 -6.86 -12.27 12.63
C ASN A 192 -5.87 -11.09 12.76
N ALA A 193 -5.23 -10.69 11.67
CA ALA A 193 -4.28 -9.57 11.67
C ALA A 193 -4.94 -8.26 12.11
N MET A 194 -6.09 -7.89 11.54
CA MET A 194 -6.80 -6.65 11.91
C MET A 194 -7.31 -6.66 13.37
N SER A 195 -7.54 -7.85 13.92
CA SER A 195 -8.00 -8.08 15.30
C SER A 195 -6.84 -8.38 16.26
N GLY A 196 -5.61 -8.01 15.92
CA GLY A 196 -4.45 -8.12 16.81
C GLY A 196 -4.00 -9.56 17.11
N LEU A 197 -4.46 -10.54 16.33
CA LEU A 197 -4.08 -11.96 16.42
C LEU A 197 -2.99 -12.33 15.40
N GLY A 198 -2.36 -11.34 14.77
CA GLY A 198 -1.18 -11.54 13.94
C GLY A 198 0.08 -11.83 14.77
N VAL A 199 1.10 -12.35 14.10
CA VAL A 199 2.33 -12.82 14.76
C VAL A 199 3.51 -11.87 14.58
N ASP A 200 3.55 -11.10 13.49
CA ASP A 200 4.74 -10.32 13.12
C ASP A 200 5.04 -9.19 14.10
N ARG A 201 4.04 -8.38 14.49
CA ARG A 201 4.27 -7.32 15.50
C ARG A 201 4.56 -7.88 16.88
N HIS A 202 4.02 -9.05 17.21
CA HIS A 202 4.33 -9.74 18.45
C HIS A 202 5.79 -10.21 18.46
N LEU A 203 6.27 -10.90 17.41
CA LEU A 203 7.67 -11.31 17.27
C LEU A 203 8.63 -10.11 17.28
N PHE A 204 8.26 -9.01 16.62
CA PHE A 204 9.04 -7.78 16.66
C PHE A 204 9.13 -7.20 18.07
N THR A 205 8.03 -7.22 18.83
CA THR A 205 8.01 -6.79 20.23
C THR A 205 8.94 -7.63 21.09
N LEU A 206 8.87 -8.97 20.96
CA LEU A 206 9.78 -9.89 21.65
C LEU A 206 11.25 -9.61 21.30
N TYR A 207 11.52 -9.28 20.04
CA TYR A 207 12.85 -8.89 19.60
C TYR A 207 13.32 -7.59 20.27
N CYS A 208 12.51 -6.53 20.24
CA CYS A 208 12.85 -5.26 20.90
C CYS A 208 13.13 -5.45 22.40
N VAL A 209 12.32 -6.26 23.09
CA VAL A 209 12.52 -6.59 24.50
C VAL A 209 13.83 -7.36 24.70
N SER A 210 14.11 -8.37 23.86
CA SER A 210 15.36 -9.15 23.95
C SER A 210 16.60 -8.27 23.79
N VAL A 211 16.58 -7.33 22.83
CA VAL A 211 17.66 -6.36 22.61
C VAL A 211 17.81 -5.44 23.83
N GLY A 212 16.72 -4.90 24.36
CA GLY A 212 16.74 -4.03 25.54
C GLY A 212 17.26 -4.74 26.81
N MET A 213 17.08 -6.06 26.89
CA MET A 213 17.59 -6.89 27.99
C MET A 213 18.99 -7.46 27.74
N GLY A 214 19.60 -7.22 26.58
CA GLY A 214 20.88 -7.83 26.21
C GLY A 214 20.80 -9.35 26.02
N ILE A 215 19.62 -9.89 25.71
CA ILE A 215 19.39 -11.32 25.45
C ILE A 215 19.48 -11.56 23.94
N GLU A 216 20.42 -12.42 23.53
CA GLU A 216 20.46 -12.90 22.16
C GLU A 216 19.46 -14.04 21.96
N SER A 217 18.60 -13.90 20.94
CA SER A 217 17.68 -14.96 20.52
C SER A 217 17.97 -15.35 19.07
N PRO A 218 18.59 -16.52 18.83
CA PRO A 218 18.83 -17.03 17.48
C PRO A 218 17.53 -17.15 16.68
N PHE A 219 16.43 -17.58 17.32
CA PHE A 219 15.12 -17.68 16.68
C PHE A 219 14.59 -16.32 16.21
N LEU A 220 14.61 -15.29 17.07
CA LEU A 220 14.09 -13.97 16.69
C LEU A 220 14.95 -13.32 15.61
N LYS A 221 16.28 -13.50 15.69
CA LYS A 221 17.21 -13.04 14.66
C LYS A 221 16.92 -13.72 13.32
N GLU A 222 16.72 -15.03 13.31
CA GLU A 222 16.38 -15.77 12.10
C GLU A 222 15.02 -15.33 11.55
N ALA A 223 13.98 -15.36 12.37
CA ALA A 223 12.60 -15.06 11.98
C ALA A 223 12.45 -13.67 11.36
N LEU A 224 13.14 -12.67 11.89
CA LEU A 224 13.08 -11.28 11.41
C LEU A 224 14.06 -10.96 10.27
N SER A 225 15.05 -11.81 10.01
CA SER A 225 16.02 -11.61 8.93
C SER A 225 15.52 -12.03 7.55
N ARG A 226 14.41 -12.78 7.49
CA ARG A 226 13.90 -13.34 6.23
C ARG A 226 13.34 -12.22 5.32
N PRO A 227 13.79 -12.13 4.06
CA PRO A 227 13.44 -11.00 3.20
C PRO A 227 12.02 -11.10 2.64
N TRP A 228 11.31 -9.97 2.64
CA TRP A 228 10.04 -9.80 1.95
C TRP A 228 10.26 -9.46 0.48
N ARG A 229 10.41 -10.47 -0.38
CA ARG A 229 10.62 -10.22 -1.83
C ARG A 229 9.36 -9.73 -2.53
N LEU A 230 8.19 -10.02 -1.97
CA LEU A 230 6.93 -9.39 -2.33
C LEU A 230 6.42 -8.62 -1.12
N SER A 231 6.23 -7.31 -1.28
CA SER A 231 5.59 -6.45 -0.29
C SER A 231 4.42 -5.76 -0.96
N THR A 232 3.23 -5.98 -0.39
CA THR A 232 1.96 -5.62 -1.01
C THR A 232 1.11 -4.83 -0.02
N SER A 233 0.22 -4.00 -0.56
CA SER A 233 -0.81 -3.33 0.22
C SER A 233 -1.99 -3.03 -0.70
N GLN A 234 -3.19 -3.06 -0.12
CA GLN A 234 -4.39 -2.59 -0.79
C GLN A 234 -4.72 -1.19 -0.28
N GLN A 235 -4.96 -0.26 -1.21
CA GLN A 235 -5.54 1.05 -0.89
C GLN A 235 -6.92 1.16 -1.54
N PRO A 236 -8.00 0.83 -0.80
CA PRO A 236 -9.35 1.01 -1.32
C PRO A 236 -9.68 2.51 -1.49
N GLN A 237 -10.55 2.80 -2.45
CA GLN A 237 -11.21 4.10 -2.63
C GLN A 237 -12.48 4.14 -1.76
N ALA A 238 -13.14 5.30 -1.67
CA ALA A 238 -14.28 5.57 -0.78
C ALA A 238 -13.89 5.48 0.71
N GLN A 239 -12.89 6.27 1.08
CA GLN A 239 -12.51 6.56 2.46
C GLN A 239 -13.36 7.67 3.10
N THR A 240 -14.16 8.40 2.33
CA THR A 240 -15.14 9.41 2.82
C THR A 240 -16.58 8.98 2.51
N ASP A 241 -17.55 9.66 3.13
CA ASP A 241 -18.99 9.51 2.90
C ASP A 241 -19.56 10.55 1.89
N LEU A 242 -18.69 11.36 1.27
CA LEU A 242 -19.08 12.45 0.38
C LEU A 242 -19.71 11.99 -0.94
N VAL A 243 -19.32 10.81 -1.43
CA VAL A 243 -19.81 10.27 -2.71
C VAL A 243 -19.99 8.76 -2.59
N SER A 244 -21.14 8.24 -3.02
CA SER A 244 -21.34 6.79 -3.17
C SER A 244 -20.68 6.32 -4.47
N ILE A 245 -19.71 5.41 -4.37
CA ILE A 245 -19.05 4.73 -5.51
C ILE A 245 -19.76 3.41 -5.82
#